data_AF-A0A353ZZG2-F1
#
_entry.id   AF-A0A353ZZG2-F1
#
_cell.length_a   1.000
_cell.length_b   1.000
_cell.length_c   1.000
_cell.angle_alpha   90.00
_cell.angle_beta   90.00
_cell.angle_gamma   90.00
#
_symmetry.space_group_name_H-M   'P 1'
#
loop_
_entity.id
_entity.type
_entity.pdbx_description
1 polymer ?
#
loop_
_entity_poly.entity_id
_entity_poly.type
_entity_poly.pdbx_seq_one_letter_code
_entity_poly.pdbx_strand_id
1 'polypeptide(L)'
;MKKLCVICIVAAISVCVFNLLIAAENPASSEMQMKQPPEDIGPTGEELFKQNCAVCHPEGGNIINSQKNLHEEDRDEFGIRTPEDIIKIMRNPGPGMRVFDENTVSDRDAQKIAEYILKTF
;
A
#
# COMPACT_ATOMS: atom_id res chain seq x y z
N MET A 1 26.80 75.25 -9.22
CA MET A 1 27.91 75.60 -10.12
C MET A 1 28.57 74.32 -10.60
N LYS A 2 28.58 74.07 -11.93
CA LYS A 2 29.53 73.27 -12.75
C LYS A 2 29.66 71.76 -12.43
N LYS A 3 29.66 70.77 -13.34
CA LYS A 3 29.58 70.60 -14.81
C LYS A 3 29.34 69.07 -15.01
N LEU A 4 28.23 68.65 -15.61
CA LEU A 4 28.12 67.98 -16.92
C LEU A 4 29.38 67.32 -17.55
N CYS A 5 29.29 66.02 -17.85
CA CYS A 5 30.04 65.26 -18.88
C CYS A 5 29.26 63.93 -19.12
N VAL A 6 28.23 63.88 -19.97
CA VAL A 6 28.25 63.40 -21.38
C VAL A 6 29.31 62.35 -21.63
N ILE A 7 28.92 61.12 -21.98
CA ILE A 7 29.50 60.24 -23.02
C ILE A 7 28.86 58.82 -22.89
N CYS A 8 28.20 58.37 -23.97
CA CYS A 8 27.75 56.99 -24.30
C CYS A 8 26.59 56.41 -23.46
N ILE A 9 25.29 56.51 -23.79
CA ILE A 9 24.57 56.29 -25.08
C ILE A 9 24.96 54.98 -25.79
N VAL A 10 24.71 53.78 -25.22
CA VAL A 10 24.44 52.57 -26.04
C VAL A 10 23.69 51.41 -25.34
N ALA A 11 23.29 51.47 -24.06
CA ALA A 11 22.91 50.24 -23.33
C ALA A 11 21.39 49.98 -23.12
N ALA A 12 20.48 50.60 -23.88
CA ALA A 12 19.06 50.63 -23.46
C ALA A 12 17.99 50.49 -24.56
N ILE A 13 18.27 49.88 -25.72
CA ILE A 13 17.24 49.63 -26.75
C ILE A 13 17.45 48.25 -27.41
N SER A 14 17.41 47.18 -26.62
CA SER A 14 17.39 45.79 -27.13
C SER A 14 16.32 44.94 -26.44
N VAL A 15 15.23 45.58 -26.05
CA VAL A 15 14.00 44.93 -25.58
C VAL A 15 12.89 45.57 -26.40
N CYS A 16 12.39 44.90 -27.44
CA CYS A 16 11.02 45.08 -27.98
C CYS A 16 10.69 44.36 -29.30
N VAL A 17 11.60 43.72 -30.04
CA VAL A 17 11.25 43.27 -31.41
C VAL A 17 11.81 41.89 -31.80
N PHE A 18 11.62 40.88 -30.97
CA PHE A 18 11.73 39.49 -31.43
C PHE A 18 10.51 38.70 -30.95
N ASN A 19 9.47 38.75 -31.80
CA ASN A 19 8.49 37.69 -32.08
C ASN A 19 7.77 37.10 -30.85
N LEU A 20 6.53 37.44 -30.50
CA LEU A 20 5.33 37.51 -31.34
C LEU A 20 5.28 36.47 -32.46
N LEU A 21 5.33 35.19 -32.10
CA LEU A 21 4.57 34.13 -32.77
C LEU A 21 4.62 32.88 -31.89
N ILE A 22 3.50 32.52 -31.29
CA ILE A 22 2.93 31.17 -31.16
C ILE A 22 1.64 31.39 -30.36
N ALA A 23 0.56 31.60 -31.10
CA ALA A 23 -0.79 31.42 -30.60
C ALA A 23 -1.30 30.08 -31.12
N ALA A 24 -1.85 29.30 -30.19
CA ALA A 24 -2.91 28.31 -30.39
C ALA A 24 -2.62 27.07 -31.24
N GLU A 25 -2.33 25.98 -30.55
CA GLU A 25 -3.00 24.69 -30.81
C GLU A 25 -3.13 23.89 -29.51
N ASN A 26 -4.33 23.92 -28.93
CA ASN A 26 -4.86 22.82 -28.12
C ASN A 26 -5.46 21.83 -29.12
N PRO A 27 -5.30 20.50 -28.95
CA PRO A 27 -6.28 19.83 -28.11
C PRO A 27 -5.75 18.63 -27.31
N ALA A 28 -6.28 18.49 -26.09
CA ALA A 28 -6.73 17.21 -25.53
C ALA A 28 -5.93 15.95 -25.91
N SER A 29 -4.70 15.82 -25.39
CA SER A 29 -4.20 14.50 -25.07
C SER A 29 -4.95 14.05 -23.82
N SER A 30 -6.06 13.36 -24.06
CA SER A 30 -6.81 12.56 -23.10
C SER A 30 -5.85 11.91 -22.10
N GLU A 31 -5.74 12.51 -20.91
CA GLU A 31 -5.36 11.78 -19.72
C GLU A 31 -6.42 10.70 -19.57
N MET A 32 -6.12 9.51 -20.09
CA MET A 32 -6.78 8.30 -19.65
C MET A 32 -6.34 8.14 -18.20
N GLN A 33 -7.00 8.88 -17.31
CA GLN A 33 -6.98 8.64 -15.88
C GLN A 33 -7.48 7.21 -15.72
N MET A 34 -6.51 6.30 -15.62
CA MET A 34 -6.70 5.00 -15.03
C MET A 34 -7.28 5.30 -13.65
N LYS A 35 -8.60 5.16 -13.53
CA LYS A 35 -9.32 5.23 -12.27
C LYS A 35 -8.69 4.14 -11.41
N GLN A 36 -7.73 4.54 -10.57
CA GLN A 36 -7.11 3.65 -9.60
C GLN A 36 -8.24 2.95 -8.85
N PRO A 37 -8.18 1.61 -8.67
CA PRO A 37 -9.13 0.92 -7.81
C PRO A 37 -9.19 1.67 -6.47
N PRO A 38 -10.38 1.80 -5.86
CA PRO A 38 -10.51 2.51 -4.59
C PRO A 38 -9.47 1.93 -3.62
N GLU A 39 -8.58 2.78 -3.12
CA GLU A 39 -7.59 2.38 -2.13
C GLU A 39 -8.33 1.77 -0.95
N ASP A 40 -7.92 0.58 -0.51
CA ASP A 40 -8.52 -0.11 0.61
C ASP A 40 -8.11 0.61 1.90
N ILE A 41 -8.95 1.54 2.36
CA ILE A 41 -8.71 2.46 3.49
C ILE A 41 -8.77 1.76 4.87
N GLY A 42 -8.65 0.43 4.91
CA GLY A 42 -8.63 -0.35 6.15
C GLY A 42 -7.22 -0.68 6.65
N PRO A 43 -7.11 -1.29 7.84
CA PRO A 43 -5.82 -1.82 8.30
C PRO A 43 -5.29 -2.88 7.33
N THR A 44 -3.96 -2.97 7.27
CA THR A 44 -3.24 -3.97 6.48
C THR A 44 -3.31 -5.36 7.13
N GLY A 45 -3.04 -6.41 6.35
CA GLY A 45 -2.96 -7.78 6.87
C GLY A 45 -1.90 -7.95 7.97
N GLU A 46 -0.77 -7.24 7.85
CA GLU A 46 0.29 -7.24 8.87
C GLU A 46 -0.19 -6.63 10.20
N GLU A 47 -0.85 -5.47 10.14
CA GLU A 47 -1.38 -4.81 11.34
C GLU A 47 -2.43 -5.67 12.02
N LEU A 48 -3.34 -6.25 11.24
CA LEU A 48 -4.36 -7.16 11.73
C LEU A 48 -3.72 -8.41 12.36
N PHE A 49 -2.69 -8.99 11.74
CA PHE A 49 -1.96 -10.13 12.28
C PHE A 49 -1.26 -9.79 13.61
N LYS A 50 -0.60 -8.64 13.69
CA LYS A 50 0.05 -8.17 14.93
C LYS A 50 -0.95 -8.01 16.08
N GLN A 51 -2.14 -7.49 15.77
CA GLN A 51 -3.19 -7.27 16.77
C GLN A 51 -3.85 -8.57 17.25
N ASN A 52 -3.99 -9.57 16.37
CA ASN A 52 -4.86 -10.72 16.61
C ASN A 52 -4.14 -12.06 16.77
N CYS A 53 -2.95 -12.22 16.17
CA CYS A 53 -2.33 -13.52 15.93
C CYS A 53 -0.94 -13.62 16.59
N ALA A 54 -0.16 -12.54 16.51
CA ALA A 54 1.27 -12.54 16.87
C ALA A 54 1.56 -12.90 18.33
N VAL A 55 0.61 -12.68 19.25
CA VAL A 55 0.75 -13.09 20.66
C VAL A 55 0.96 -14.60 20.79
N CYS A 56 0.21 -15.39 20.02
CA CYS A 56 0.35 -16.85 20.02
C CYS A 56 1.27 -17.35 18.92
N HIS A 57 1.40 -16.60 17.82
CA HIS A 57 2.19 -16.92 16.64
C HIS A 57 3.32 -15.91 16.39
N PRO A 58 4.25 -15.73 17.35
CA PRO A 58 5.38 -14.84 17.16
C PRO A 58 6.27 -15.38 16.04
N GLU A 59 6.64 -14.53 15.08
CA GLU A 59 7.50 -14.87 13.93
C GLU A 59 6.99 -16.06 13.10
N GLY A 60 5.68 -16.33 13.13
CA GLY A 60 5.08 -17.48 12.44
C GLY A 60 5.11 -18.77 13.26
N GLY A 61 5.74 -18.78 14.44
CA GLY A 61 5.74 -19.91 15.36
C GLY A 61 4.37 -20.22 15.97
N ASN A 62 4.34 -21.05 17.02
CA ASN A 62 3.15 -21.24 17.83
C ASN A 62 3.54 -21.62 19.27
N ILE A 63 3.24 -20.73 20.22
CA ILE A 63 3.62 -20.92 21.64
C ILE A 63 2.76 -21.95 22.37
N ILE A 64 1.58 -22.28 21.81
CA ILE A 64 0.65 -23.27 22.39
C ILE A 64 0.99 -24.67 21.90
N ASN A 65 1.28 -24.81 20.60
CA ASN A 65 1.71 -26.06 19.99
C ASN A 65 2.67 -25.80 18.84
N SER A 66 3.97 -26.07 19.05
CA SER A 66 5.03 -25.79 18.08
C SER A 66 4.89 -26.54 16.75
N GLN A 67 4.18 -27.67 16.73
CA GLN A 67 3.90 -28.45 15.50
C GLN A 67 2.75 -27.87 14.67
N LYS A 68 2.08 -26.83 15.16
CA LYS A 68 0.99 -26.13 14.46
C LYS A 68 1.35 -24.67 14.24
N ASN A 69 2.56 -24.44 13.76
CA ASN A 69 3.02 -23.11 13.40
C ASN A 69 2.51 -22.72 12.00
N LEU A 70 2.88 -21.52 11.56
CA LEU A 70 2.41 -20.91 10.32
C LEU A 70 3.41 -21.03 9.19
N HIS A 71 4.56 -21.68 9.36
CA HIS A 71 5.54 -21.85 8.29
C HIS A 71 4.98 -22.73 7.17
N GLU A 72 5.35 -22.41 5.93
CA GLU A 72 4.83 -23.09 4.74
C GLU A 72 4.91 -24.61 4.84
N GLU A 73 6.05 -25.16 5.27
CA GLU A 73 6.25 -26.61 5.40
C GLU A 73 5.22 -27.28 6.33
N ASP A 74 5.00 -26.73 7.53
CA ASP A 74 4.06 -27.28 8.50
C ASP A 74 2.60 -27.10 8.06
N ARG A 75 2.24 -25.95 7.49
CA ARG A 75 0.89 -25.73 6.94
C ARG A 75 0.56 -26.72 5.83
N ASP A 76 1.54 -26.99 4.98
CA ASP A 76 1.40 -27.87 3.83
C ASP A 76 1.15 -29.33 4.19
N GLU A 77 1.73 -29.79 5.30
CA GLU A 77 1.44 -31.13 5.87
C GLU A 77 -0.03 -31.29 6.24
N PHE A 78 -0.69 -30.21 6.67
CA PHE A 78 -2.12 -30.19 6.99
C PHE A 78 -3.01 -29.72 5.83
N GLY A 79 -2.42 -29.45 4.66
CA GLY A 79 -3.16 -29.04 3.46
C GLY A 79 -3.64 -27.59 3.46
N ILE A 80 -3.04 -26.71 4.27
CA ILE A 80 -3.46 -25.31 4.44
C ILE A 80 -2.68 -24.44 3.45
N ARG A 81 -3.19 -24.30 2.22
CA ARG A 81 -2.45 -23.68 1.10
C ARG A 81 -3.08 -22.41 0.55
N THR A 82 -4.32 -22.13 0.92
CA THR A 82 -5.09 -21.02 0.36
C THR A 82 -5.56 -20.06 1.44
N PRO A 83 -5.85 -18.79 1.10
CA PRO A 83 -6.45 -17.86 2.05
C PRO A 83 -7.72 -18.44 2.69
N GLU A 84 -8.55 -19.12 1.89
CA GLU A 84 -9.79 -19.73 2.32
C GLU A 84 -9.57 -20.84 3.37
N ASP A 85 -8.47 -21.59 3.29
CA ASP A 85 -8.17 -22.63 4.29
C ASP A 85 -7.78 -22.01 5.64
N ILE A 86 -7.01 -20.93 5.62
CA ILE A 86 -6.67 -20.17 6.84
C ILE A 86 -7.93 -19.56 7.44
N ILE A 87 -8.79 -18.95 6.62
CA ILE A 87 -10.05 -18.34 7.09
C ILE A 87 -10.95 -19.41 7.73
N LYS A 88 -11.08 -20.60 7.14
CA LYS A 88 -11.84 -21.71 7.74
C LYS A 88 -11.32 -22.06 9.14
N ILE A 89 -10.00 -22.09 9.32
CA ILE A 89 -9.39 -22.34 10.64
C ILE A 89 -9.67 -21.19 11.60
N MET A 90 -9.59 -19.94 11.16
CA MET A 90 -9.95 -18.78 11.99
C MET A 90 -11.42 -18.85 12.47
N ARG A 91 -12.33 -19.31 11.61
CA ARG A 91 -13.76 -19.46 11.95
C ARG A 91 -14.05 -20.69 12.82
N ASN A 92 -13.28 -21.77 12.67
CA ASN A 92 -13.44 -23.00 13.43
C ASN A 92 -12.09 -23.62 13.83
N PRO A 93 -11.39 -23.02 14.81
CA PRO A 93 -10.05 -23.43 15.19
C PRO A 93 -10.05 -24.71 16.04
N GLY A 94 -8.90 -25.37 16.06
CA GLY A 94 -8.65 -26.46 17.01
C GLY A 94 -8.47 -25.96 18.45
N PRO A 95 -8.38 -26.89 19.43
CA PRO A 95 -8.17 -26.55 20.83
C PRO A 95 -6.94 -25.65 21.03
N GLY A 96 -7.09 -24.59 21.83
CA GLY A 96 -6.00 -23.66 22.17
C GLY A 96 -5.96 -22.37 21.34
N MET A 97 -6.71 -22.30 20.23
CA MET A 97 -6.90 -21.06 19.47
C MET A 97 -8.35 -20.57 19.63
N ARG A 98 -8.52 -19.27 19.86
CA ARG A 98 -9.86 -18.67 19.99
C ARG A 98 -10.55 -18.57 18.64
N VAL A 99 -11.87 -18.66 18.62
CA VAL A 99 -12.68 -18.37 17.43
C VAL A 99 -12.54 -16.90 17.06
N PHE A 100 -12.40 -16.63 15.77
CA PHE A 100 -12.54 -15.30 15.17
C PHE A 100 -13.80 -15.34 14.32
N ASP A 101 -14.91 -14.85 14.84
CA ASP A 101 -16.15 -14.72 14.05
C ASP A 101 -16.14 -13.45 13.19
N GLU A 102 -17.14 -13.29 12.32
CA GLU A 102 -17.28 -12.12 11.43
C GLU A 102 -17.42 -10.79 12.19
N ASN A 103 -17.94 -10.83 13.42
CA ASN A 103 -18.07 -9.64 14.27
C ASN A 103 -16.72 -9.22 14.88
N THR A 104 -15.83 -10.18 15.10
CA THR A 104 -14.49 -9.93 15.67
C THR A 104 -13.48 -9.59 14.59
N VAL A 105 -13.51 -10.32 13.47
CA VAL A 105 -12.68 -10.08 12.28
C VAL A 105 -13.57 -10.29 11.07
N SER A 106 -13.88 -9.22 10.35
CA SER A 106 -14.71 -9.29 9.13
C SER A 106 -14.07 -10.19 8.07
N ASP A 107 -14.85 -10.70 7.11
CA ASP A 107 -14.29 -11.55 6.04
C ASP A 107 -13.21 -10.85 5.21
N ARG A 108 -13.39 -9.55 4.95
CA ARG A 108 -12.39 -8.74 4.25
C ARG A 108 -11.08 -8.69 5.04
N ASP A 109 -11.16 -8.49 6.35
CA ASP A 109 -9.96 -8.39 7.19
C ASP A 109 -9.33 -9.78 7.42
N ALA A 110 -10.15 -10.85 7.49
CA ALA A 110 -9.67 -12.22 7.53
C ALA A 110 -8.91 -12.60 6.25
N GLN A 111 -9.41 -12.16 5.08
CA GLN A 111 -8.71 -12.31 3.80
C GLN A 111 -7.33 -11.65 3.84
N LYS A 112 -7.23 -10.40 4.30
CA LYS A 112 -5.95 -9.70 4.43
C LYS A 112 -4.98 -10.41 5.36
N ILE A 113 -5.46 -10.91 6.50
CA ILE A 113 -4.64 -11.70 7.44
C ILE A 113 -4.12 -12.95 6.76
N ALA A 114 -4.99 -13.70 6.09
CA ALA A 114 -4.64 -14.96 5.44
C ALA A 114 -3.62 -14.76 4.32
N GLU A 115 -3.81 -13.73 3.48
CA GLU A 115 -2.85 -13.34 2.44
C GLU A 115 -1.50 -12.91 3.04
N TYR A 116 -1.52 -12.16 4.14
CA TYR A 116 -0.30 -11.79 4.85
C TYR A 116 0.44 -13.01 5.40
N ILE A 117 -0.27 -13.99 5.98
CA ILE A 117 0.33 -15.22 6.50
C ILE A 117 1.02 -15.99 5.36
N LEU A 118 0.33 -16.25 4.26
CA LEU A 118 0.88 -17.00 3.11
C LEU A 118 2.07 -16.29 2.46
N LYS A 119 2.08 -14.95 2.48
CA LYS A 119 3.18 -14.16 1.91
C LYS A 119 4.41 -14.12 2.82
N THR A 120 4.23 -14.23 4.14
CA THR A 120 5.27 -13.91 5.12
C THR A 120 5.95 -15.14 5.72
N PHE A 121 5.22 -16.23 5.91
CA PHE A 121 5.66 -17.43 6.63
C PHE A 121 5.59 -18.67 5.75
#